data_AF-A0A653SHS6-F1
#
_entry.id   AF-A0A653SHS6-F1
#
_cell.length_a   1.000
_cell.length_b   1.000
_cell.length_c   1.000
_cell.angle_alpha   90.00
_cell.angle_beta   90.00
_cell.angle_gamma   90.00
#
_symmetry.space_group_name_H-M   'P 1'
#
loop_
_entity.id
_entity.type
_entity.pdbx_description
1 polymer ?
#
loop_
_entity_poly.entity_id
_entity_poly.type
_entity_poly.pdbx_seq_one_letter_code
_entity_poly.pdbx_strand_id
1 'polypeptide(L)'
;MHPEPVTKAARAQLTELAECAAAGREPAVHLSPVDERLVRVSRSAAVLILFGVLDSLPSDRDAQAGAVSRDLDVLLLARASTLRSHPGQVAFPGGRVDAEDRDAVAAALREAVEETGLDADGIDVLGPLEPVPLTYSRHLVTPVLAWWRRASEVGVVDEAESAAVFRAPVAELLDPMNRGTTVLRRDGEEWRGPAFLVRNESGEHLVWGFTAMLLDGIFDRLGWTEPWDETREFELPDA
;
A
#
# COMPACT_ATOMS: atom_id res chain seq x y z
N MET A 1 -4.64 28.19 7.90
CA MET A 1 -3.37 27.89 8.62
C MET A 1 -2.66 26.89 7.74
N HIS A 2 -1.45 27.19 7.25
CA HIS A 2 -0.85 26.51 6.08
C HIS A 2 -0.51 25.03 6.39
N PRO A 3 -1.09 24.04 5.68
CA PRO A 3 -0.73 22.61 5.81
C PRO A 3 0.64 22.25 5.19
N GLU A 4 1.24 23.15 4.40
CA GLU A 4 2.49 22.90 3.66
C GLU A 4 3.70 22.31 4.43
N PRO A 5 4.03 22.68 5.68
CA PRO A 5 5.28 22.24 6.29
C PRO A 5 5.27 20.76 6.68
N VAL A 6 4.10 20.20 7.06
CA VAL A 6 3.98 18.79 7.49
C VAL A 6 4.00 17.86 6.30
N THR A 7 3.26 18.18 5.23
CA THR A 7 3.27 17.41 3.98
C THR A 7 4.68 17.32 3.38
N LYS A 8 5.48 18.40 3.45
CA LYS A 8 6.88 18.40 3.01
C LYS A 8 7.73 17.42 3.83
N ALA A 9 7.42 17.22 5.11
CA ALA A 9 8.12 16.27 5.97
C ALA A 9 7.81 14.80 5.58
N ALA A 10 6.55 14.44 5.34
CA ALA A 10 6.19 13.09 4.89
C ALA A 10 6.88 12.72 3.57
N ARG A 11 6.79 13.60 2.57
CA ARG A 11 7.44 13.38 1.27
C ARG A 11 8.95 13.21 1.43
N ALA A 12 9.61 14.03 2.25
CA ALA A 12 11.06 13.93 2.47
C ALA A 12 11.46 12.58 3.11
N GLN A 13 10.70 12.12 4.10
CA GLN A 13 10.95 10.83 4.76
C GLN A 13 10.74 9.64 3.82
N LEU A 14 9.71 9.68 2.96
CA LEU A 14 9.49 8.66 1.93
C LEU A 14 10.60 8.65 0.88
N THR A 15 11.10 9.82 0.47
CA THR A 15 12.27 9.93 -0.42
C THR A 15 13.51 9.31 0.23
N GLU A 16 13.79 9.66 1.48
CA GLU A 16 14.95 9.11 2.20
C GLU A 16 14.86 7.58 2.35
N LEU A 17 13.66 7.05 2.57
CA LEU A 17 13.41 5.60 2.61
C LEU A 17 13.75 4.94 1.26
N ALA A 18 13.28 5.50 0.15
CA ALA A 18 13.61 5.00 -1.19
C ALA A 18 15.12 5.08 -1.49
N GLU A 19 15.79 6.16 -1.09
CA GLU A 19 17.24 6.32 -1.24
C GLU A 19 18.03 5.33 -0.37
N CYS A 20 17.54 5.00 0.83
CA CYS A 20 18.14 3.98 1.69
C CYS A 20 18.05 2.59 1.07
N ALA A 21 16.89 2.24 0.51
CA ALA A 21 16.68 0.98 -0.18
C ALA A 21 17.58 0.86 -1.42
N ALA A 22 17.65 1.92 -2.23
CA ALA A 22 18.53 1.97 -3.41
C ALA A 22 20.01 1.81 -3.06
N ALA A 23 20.43 2.25 -1.86
CA ALA A 23 21.79 2.09 -1.37
C ALA A 23 22.05 0.76 -0.66
N GLY A 24 21.04 -0.11 -0.50
CA GLY A 24 21.15 -1.41 0.18
C GLY A 24 21.54 -1.30 1.65
N ARG A 25 21.18 -0.19 2.31
CA ARG A 25 21.62 0.08 3.69
C ARG A 25 20.85 -0.76 4.71
N GLU A 26 19.52 -0.80 4.57
CA GLU A 26 18.60 -1.56 5.42
C GLU A 26 17.29 -1.81 4.66
N PRO A 27 16.64 -2.97 4.85
CA PRO A 27 15.38 -3.28 4.18
C PRO A 27 14.26 -2.34 4.66
N ALA A 28 13.48 -1.81 3.72
CA ALA A 28 12.37 -0.91 4.03
C ALA A 28 11.21 -1.60 4.77
N VAL A 29 11.04 -2.91 4.56
CA VAL A 29 10.02 -3.74 5.21
C VAL A 29 10.70 -5.01 5.71
N HIS A 30 10.62 -5.27 7.03
CA HIS A 30 11.16 -6.49 7.62
C HIS A 30 10.19 -7.65 7.43
N LEU A 31 10.34 -8.36 6.32
CA LEU A 31 9.62 -9.60 6.06
C LEU A 31 10.52 -10.81 6.27
N SER A 32 9.91 -11.96 6.56
CA SER A 32 10.65 -13.20 6.79
C SER A 32 11.68 -13.45 5.68
N PRO A 33 12.87 -13.99 6.02
CA PRO A 33 13.95 -14.13 5.06
C PRO A 33 13.52 -14.87 3.80
N VAL A 34 13.88 -14.27 2.67
CA VAL A 34 13.51 -14.74 1.33
C VAL A 34 14.31 -16.00 0.98
N ASP A 35 13.63 -17.10 0.63
CA ASP A 35 14.30 -18.25 0.02
C ASP A 35 14.74 -17.88 -1.41
N GLU A 36 16.05 -17.81 -1.66
CA GLU A 36 16.62 -17.52 -2.98
C GLU A 36 16.13 -18.45 -4.10
N ARG A 37 15.72 -19.67 -3.75
CA ARG A 37 15.13 -20.61 -4.72
C ARG A 37 13.74 -20.16 -5.17
N LEU A 38 12.95 -19.58 -4.28
CA LEU A 38 11.64 -19.01 -4.59
C LEU A 38 11.77 -17.78 -5.49
N VAL A 39 12.79 -16.95 -5.26
CA VAL A 39 13.08 -15.77 -6.09
C VAL A 39 13.29 -16.16 -7.56
N ARG A 40 14.08 -17.21 -7.82
CA ARG A 40 14.44 -17.63 -9.18
C ARG A 40 13.27 -18.15 -10.02
N VAL A 41 12.21 -18.65 -9.37
CA VAL A 41 11.03 -19.22 -10.04
C VAL A 41 9.81 -18.29 -9.98
N SER A 42 9.96 -17.11 -9.35
CA SER A 42 8.89 -16.14 -9.20
C SER A 42 8.76 -15.26 -10.44
N ARG A 43 7.53 -14.89 -10.77
CA ARG A 43 7.25 -13.90 -11.82
C ARG A 43 7.42 -12.50 -11.24
N SER A 44 8.11 -11.63 -11.96
CA SER A 44 8.26 -10.23 -11.56
C SER A 44 6.91 -9.52 -11.60
N ALA A 45 6.63 -8.77 -10.54
CA ALA A 45 5.46 -7.92 -10.41
C ALA A 45 5.87 -6.60 -9.75
N ALA A 46 5.06 -5.57 -9.89
CA ALA A 46 5.29 -4.28 -9.26
C ALA A 46 4.00 -3.65 -8.78
N VAL A 47 4.06 -2.92 -7.68
CA VAL A 47 2.91 -2.19 -7.12
C VAL A 47 3.29 -0.74 -6.86
N LEU A 48 2.36 0.17 -7.10
CA LEU A 48 2.54 1.60 -6.86
C LEU A 48 1.99 1.99 -5.49
N ILE A 49 2.87 2.42 -4.59
CA ILE A 49 2.49 3.00 -3.30
C ILE A 49 2.53 4.52 -3.47
N LEU A 50 1.38 5.08 -3.86
CA LEU A 50 1.24 6.48 -4.21
C LEU A 50 0.66 7.29 -3.05
N PHE A 51 1.49 8.16 -2.48
CA PHE A 51 1.09 9.09 -1.43
C PHE A 51 0.74 10.48 -1.99
N GLY A 52 -0.06 11.25 -1.26
CA GLY A 52 -0.33 12.65 -1.61
C GLY A 52 -1.10 13.40 -0.54
N VAL A 53 -1.74 14.49 -0.98
CA VAL A 53 -2.60 15.34 -0.14
C VAL A 53 -4.06 15.17 -0.59
N LEU A 54 -4.96 14.86 0.34
CA LEU A 54 -6.38 14.72 0.09
C LEU A 54 -7.01 16.06 -0.26
N ASP A 55 -7.65 16.12 -1.42
CA ASP A 55 -8.33 17.32 -1.90
C ASP A 55 -9.77 17.44 -1.35
N SER A 56 -10.36 16.35 -0.84
CA SER A 56 -11.78 16.26 -0.45
C SER A 56 -12.01 16.44 1.06
N LEU A 57 -11.73 15.41 1.85
CA LEU A 57 -11.97 15.38 3.29
C LEU A 57 -10.76 14.76 4.01
N PRO A 58 -9.96 15.57 4.74
CA PRO A 58 -8.87 15.01 5.54
C PRO A 58 -9.44 14.18 6.71
N SER A 59 -8.58 13.35 7.29
CA SER A 59 -8.80 12.67 8.58
C SER A 59 -9.40 13.62 9.61
N ASP A 60 -10.34 13.16 10.45
CA ASP A 60 -10.91 13.98 11.53
C ASP A 60 -9.98 14.10 12.75
N ARG A 61 -8.97 13.23 12.81
CA ARG A 61 -7.91 13.17 13.83
C ARG A 61 -6.55 13.62 13.32
N ASP A 62 -5.72 14.11 14.23
CA ASP A 62 -4.29 14.30 14.04
C ASP A 62 -3.54 13.00 14.36
N ALA A 63 -2.56 12.64 13.52
CA ALA A 63 -1.63 11.56 13.83
C ALA A 63 -0.60 12.03 14.87
N GLN A 64 -0.06 11.09 15.67
CA GLN A 64 0.98 11.43 16.65
C GLN A 64 2.31 11.80 15.99
N ALA A 65 2.63 11.19 14.86
CA ALA A 65 3.84 11.47 14.11
C ALA A 65 3.72 12.83 13.41
N GLY A 66 4.58 13.78 13.77
CA GLY A 66 4.54 15.15 13.25
C GLY A 66 4.81 15.31 11.75
N ALA A 67 5.18 14.23 11.05
CA ALA A 67 5.30 14.20 9.59
C ALA A 67 3.98 13.83 8.90
N VAL A 68 3.03 13.21 9.60
CA VAL A 68 1.74 12.79 9.05
C VAL A 68 0.70 13.88 9.29
N SER A 69 0.37 14.62 8.23
CA SER A 69 -0.74 15.57 8.26
C SER A 69 -2.09 14.86 8.12
N ARG A 70 -3.17 15.52 8.53
CA ARG A 70 -4.54 15.00 8.41
C ARG A 70 -4.96 14.71 6.98
N ASP A 71 -4.34 15.42 6.03
CA ASP A 71 -4.58 15.29 4.60
C ASP A 71 -3.59 14.36 3.90
N LEU A 72 -2.59 13.78 4.58
CA LEU A 72 -1.73 12.77 3.97
C LEU A 72 -2.56 11.52 3.66
N ASP A 73 -2.51 11.05 2.42
CA ASP A 73 -3.17 9.81 2.00
C ASP A 73 -2.27 8.86 1.23
N VAL A 74 -2.79 7.65 1.03
CA VAL A 74 -2.28 6.64 0.12
C VAL A 74 -3.39 6.12 -0.79
N LEU A 75 -3.09 5.95 -2.08
CA LEU A 75 -4.02 5.39 -3.07
C LEU A 75 -4.13 3.87 -2.92
N LEU A 76 -5.37 3.38 -2.87
CA LEU A 76 -5.72 1.97 -2.77
C LEU A 76 -6.89 1.64 -3.71
N LEU A 77 -7.04 0.36 -4.02
CA LEU A 77 -8.22 -0.18 -4.71
C LEU A 77 -8.72 -1.41 -3.99
N ALA A 78 -10.03 -1.67 -4.09
CA ALA A 78 -10.66 -2.91 -3.65
C ALA A 78 -11.02 -3.74 -4.88
N ARG A 79 -10.56 -4.99 -4.91
CA ARG A 79 -10.87 -5.94 -5.99
C ARG A 79 -12.35 -6.26 -6.02
N ALA A 80 -12.90 -6.51 -7.22
CA ALA A 80 -14.29 -6.92 -7.38
C ALA A 80 -14.59 -8.21 -6.59
N SER A 81 -15.73 -8.23 -5.88
CA SER A 81 -16.14 -9.38 -5.06
C SER A 81 -16.49 -10.62 -5.90
N THR A 82 -16.73 -10.44 -7.19
CA THR A 82 -17.03 -11.52 -8.15
C THR A 82 -15.81 -12.29 -8.62
N LEU A 83 -14.60 -11.85 -8.27
CA LEU A 83 -13.37 -12.50 -8.71
C LEU A 83 -13.13 -13.83 -8.00
N ARG A 84 -12.65 -14.82 -8.76
CA ARG A 84 -12.30 -16.16 -8.25
C ARG A 84 -11.12 -16.17 -7.28
N SER A 85 -10.38 -15.09 -7.18
CA SER A 85 -9.20 -14.99 -6.34
C SER A 85 -9.11 -13.59 -5.76
N HIS A 86 -8.89 -13.54 -4.44
CA HIS A 86 -8.79 -12.31 -3.66
C HIS A 86 -10.01 -11.37 -3.82
N PRO A 87 -11.26 -11.89 -3.75
CA PRO A 87 -12.45 -11.05 -3.87
C PRO A 87 -12.51 -10.02 -2.74
N GLY A 88 -12.80 -8.75 -3.06
CA GLY A 88 -12.92 -7.67 -2.08
C GLY A 88 -11.60 -7.27 -1.40
N GLN A 89 -10.47 -7.92 -1.71
CA GLN A 89 -9.20 -7.60 -1.06
C GLN A 89 -8.71 -6.22 -1.49
N VAL A 90 -8.28 -5.42 -0.50
CA VAL A 90 -7.66 -4.12 -0.75
C VAL A 90 -6.20 -4.29 -1.15
N ALA A 91 -5.80 -3.59 -2.21
CA ALA A 91 -4.47 -3.63 -2.78
C ALA A 91 -3.99 -2.23 -3.18
N PHE A 92 -2.68 -2.11 -3.35
CA PHE A 92 -2.11 -1.07 -4.18
C PHE A 92 -2.39 -1.38 -5.66
N PRO A 93 -2.54 -0.37 -6.52
CA PRO A 93 -2.55 -0.59 -7.95
C PRO A 93 -1.24 -1.25 -8.40
N GLY A 94 -1.32 -2.23 -9.30
CA GLY A 94 -0.14 -2.97 -9.73
C GLY A 94 -0.42 -4.35 -10.27
N GLY A 95 0.57 -4.88 -10.96
CA GLY A 95 0.44 -6.12 -11.71
C GLY A 95 1.79 -6.69 -12.13
N ARG A 96 1.77 -7.47 -13.19
CA ARG A 96 2.99 -8.14 -13.69
C ARG A 96 3.87 -7.13 -14.41
N VAL A 97 5.18 -7.41 -14.35
CA VAL A 97 6.12 -6.74 -15.25
C VAL A 97 6.06 -7.47 -16.58
N ASP A 98 5.58 -6.76 -17.61
CA ASP A 98 5.45 -7.28 -18.97
C ASP A 98 6.75 -7.10 -19.75
N ALA A 99 6.85 -7.73 -20.93
CA ALA A 99 8.07 -7.71 -21.74
C ALA A 99 8.35 -6.31 -22.33
N GLU A 100 7.30 -5.52 -22.50
CA GLU A 100 7.32 -4.15 -22.99
C GLU A 100 7.69 -3.14 -21.89
N ASP A 101 7.58 -3.53 -20.61
CA ASP A 101 7.95 -2.68 -19.49
C ASP A 101 9.48 -2.59 -19.38
N ARG A 102 10.00 -1.36 -19.40
CA ARG A 102 11.46 -1.12 -19.30
C ARG A 102 12.03 -1.53 -17.93
N ASP A 103 11.22 -1.47 -16.88
CA ASP A 103 11.54 -1.84 -15.50
C ASP A 103 10.26 -1.96 -14.65
N ALA A 104 10.42 -2.35 -13.38
CA ALA A 104 9.32 -2.46 -12.42
C ALA A 104 8.59 -1.13 -12.16
N VAL A 105 9.28 0.01 -12.27
CA VAL A 105 8.66 1.34 -12.12
C VAL A 105 7.70 1.59 -13.26
N ALA A 106 8.09 1.28 -14.50
CA ALA A 106 7.21 1.41 -15.65
C ALA A 106 5.97 0.52 -15.53
N ALA A 107 6.14 -0.73 -15.09
CA ALA A 107 5.02 -1.65 -14.85
C ALA A 107 4.04 -1.10 -13.80
N ALA A 108 4.55 -0.67 -12.63
CA ALA A 108 3.70 -0.12 -11.57
C ALA A 108 2.90 1.11 -12.03
N LEU A 109 3.51 2.00 -12.81
CA LEU A 109 2.83 3.18 -13.36
C LEU A 109 1.78 2.81 -14.41
N ARG A 110 2.11 1.90 -15.34
CA ARG A 110 1.18 1.42 -16.36
C ARG A 110 -0.06 0.80 -15.72
N GLU A 111 0.14 -0.17 -14.83
CA GLU A 111 -0.93 -0.86 -14.11
C GLU A 111 -1.78 0.13 -13.31
N ALA A 112 -1.16 1.10 -12.63
CA ALA A 112 -1.92 2.11 -11.90
C ALA A 112 -2.80 2.98 -12.81
N VAL A 113 -2.31 3.36 -14.00
CA VAL A 113 -3.13 4.06 -15.01
C VAL A 113 -4.28 3.18 -15.48
N GLU A 114 -4.01 1.91 -15.79
CA GLU A 114 -5.00 0.95 -16.29
C GLU A 114 -6.10 0.65 -15.26
N GLU A 115 -5.75 0.52 -13.98
CA GLU A 115 -6.70 0.14 -12.92
C GLU A 115 -7.47 1.34 -12.33
N THR A 116 -6.86 2.53 -12.31
CA THR A 116 -7.41 3.69 -11.57
C THR A 116 -7.71 4.91 -12.44
N GLY A 117 -7.23 4.93 -13.69
CA GLY A 117 -7.40 6.07 -14.61
C GLY A 117 -6.55 7.29 -14.25
N LEU A 118 -5.58 7.14 -13.34
CA LEU A 118 -4.75 8.26 -12.89
C LEU A 118 -3.93 8.91 -14.02
N ASP A 119 -3.60 10.20 -13.87
CA ASP A 119 -2.67 10.90 -14.76
C ASP A 119 -1.22 10.67 -14.30
N ALA A 120 -0.48 9.82 -15.02
CA ALA A 120 0.92 9.53 -14.72
C ALA A 120 1.82 10.77 -14.76
N ASP A 121 1.48 11.80 -15.55
CA ASP A 121 2.25 13.06 -15.57
C ASP A 121 2.11 13.85 -14.26
N GLY A 122 1.11 13.51 -13.43
CA GLY A 122 0.90 14.06 -12.10
C GLY A 122 1.78 13.43 -11.01
N ILE A 123 2.58 12.41 -11.31
CA ILE A 123 3.29 11.59 -10.33
C ILE A 123 4.80 11.89 -10.32
N ASP A 124 5.35 12.06 -9.12
CA ASP A 124 6.79 12.01 -8.84
C ASP A 124 7.15 10.62 -8.29
N VAL A 125 7.91 9.83 -9.04
CA VAL A 125 8.45 8.56 -8.53
C VAL A 125 9.60 8.87 -7.56
N LEU A 126 9.50 8.38 -6.33
CA LEU A 126 10.53 8.56 -5.30
C LEU A 126 11.59 7.46 -5.42
N GLY A 127 11.16 6.22 -5.72
CA GLY A 127 12.04 5.11 -6.04
C GLY A 127 11.45 3.74 -5.67
N PRO A 128 12.03 2.64 -6.19
CA PRO A 128 11.66 1.29 -5.79
C PRO A 128 12.23 0.94 -4.41
N LEU A 129 11.49 0.13 -3.66
CA LEU A 129 11.95 -0.56 -2.47
C LEU A 129 12.46 -1.97 -2.82
N GLU A 130 13.01 -2.67 -1.83
CA GLU A 130 13.47 -4.05 -2.03
C GLU A 130 12.33 -4.96 -2.50
N PRO A 131 12.57 -5.85 -3.48
CA PRO A 131 11.56 -6.79 -3.92
C PRO A 131 11.18 -7.77 -2.80
N VAL A 132 9.87 -7.97 -2.63
CA VAL A 132 9.30 -8.87 -1.63
C VAL A 132 8.74 -10.13 -2.31
N PRO A 133 9.14 -11.34 -1.89
CA PRO A 133 8.55 -12.57 -2.39
C PRO A 133 7.14 -12.80 -1.82
N LEU A 134 6.22 -13.14 -2.71
CA LEU A 134 4.92 -13.70 -2.37
C LEU A 134 4.91 -15.19 -2.68
N THR A 135 5.30 -15.99 -1.68
CA THR A 135 5.48 -17.44 -1.81
C THR A 135 4.25 -18.16 -2.36
N TYR A 136 3.05 -17.75 -1.93
CA TYR A 136 1.80 -18.40 -2.36
C TYR A 136 1.44 -18.08 -3.82
N SER A 137 1.56 -16.82 -4.24
CA SER A 137 1.22 -16.40 -5.61
C SER A 137 2.37 -16.57 -6.60
N ARG A 138 3.58 -16.92 -6.13
CA ARG A 138 4.83 -17.04 -6.90
C ARG A 138 5.19 -15.75 -7.65
N HIS A 139 4.99 -14.61 -6.99
CA HIS A 139 5.45 -13.32 -7.49
C HIS A 139 6.61 -12.79 -6.65
N LEU A 140 7.51 -12.07 -7.31
CA LEU A 140 8.50 -11.22 -6.66
C LEU A 140 8.06 -9.79 -6.92
N VAL A 141 7.48 -9.16 -5.90
CA VAL A 141 6.82 -7.87 -6.04
C VAL A 141 7.79 -6.76 -5.67
N THR A 142 8.02 -5.82 -6.58
CA THR A 142 8.76 -4.58 -6.29
C THR A 142 7.78 -3.46 -5.91
N PRO A 143 7.77 -3.00 -4.65
CA PRO A 143 7.01 -1.82 -4.27
C PRO A 143 7.69 -0.56 -4.80
N VAL A 144 6.92 0.35 -5.39
CA VAL A 144 7.41 1.62 -5.93
C VAL A 144 6.80 2.76 -5.15
N LEU A 145 7.61 3.49 -4.38
CA LEU A 145 7.16 4.69 -3.67
C LEU A 145 7.01 5.85 -4.67
N ALA A 146 5.87 6.51 -4.60
CA ALA A 146 5.55 7.65 -5.45
C ALA A 146 4.76 8.71 -4.69
N TRP A 147 4.74 9.92 -5.25
CA TRP A 147 4.09 11.08 -4.67
C TRP A 147 3.29 11.85 -5.72
N TRP A 148 2.08 12.30 -5.37
CA TRP A 148 1.30 13.22 -6.19
C TRP A 148 1.97 14.61 -6.28
N ARG A 149 2.56 14.93 -7.44
CA ARG A 149 2.97 16.30 -7.77
C ARG A 149 1.76 17.18 -8.07
N ARG A 150 0.79 16.60 -8.79
CA ARG A 150 -0.50 17.18 -9.15
C ARG A 150 -1.50 16.04 -9.16
N ALA A 151 -2.40 16.00 -8.18
CA ALA A 151 -3.44 14.98 -8.11
C ALA A 151 -4.34 15.04 -9.36
N SER A 152 -4.77 13.87 -9.82
CA SER A 152 -5.83 13.72 -10.81
C SER A 152 -7.04 13.06 -10.18
N GLU A 153 -8.16 13.09 -10.89
CA GLU A 153 -9.27 12.20 -10.57
C GLU A 153 -8.81 10.74 -10.72
N VAL A 154 -9.35 9.88 -9.87
CA VAL A 154 -9.14 8.43 -9.88
C VAL A 154 -10.49 7.74 -9.69
N GLY A 155 -10.65 6.57 -10.28
CA GLY A 155 -11.88 5.81 -10.20
C GLY A 155 -11.71 4.40 -10.73
N VAL A 156 -12.74 3.58 -10.59
CA VAL A 156 -12.76 2.24 -11.17
C VAL A 156 -12.78 2.36 -12.69
N VAL A 157 -11.77 1.78 -13.35
CA VAL A 157 -11.71 1.71 -14.83
C VAL A 157 -12.46 0.49 -15.36
N ASP A 158 -12.26 -0.67 -14.73
CA ASP A 158 -12.99 -1.91 -15.03
C ASP A 158 -13.66 -2.48 -13.77
N GLU A 159 -14.99 -2.44 -13.74
CA GLU A 159 -15.82 -2.99 -12.65
C GLU A 159 -15.73 -4.51 -12.53
N ALA A 160 -15.29 -5.22 -13.57
CA ALA A 160 -15.04 -6.66 -13.51
C ALA A 160 -13.81 -6.99 -12.65
N GLU A 161 -12.89 -6.05 -12.50
CA GLU A 161 -11.63 -6.21 -11.78
C GLU A 161 -11.65 -5.53 -10.41
N SER A 162 -12.26 -4.34 -10.32
CA SER A 162 -12.27 -3.52 -9.10
C SER A 162 -13.68 -3.07 -8.72
N ALA A 163 -13.98 -3.12 -7.42
CA ALA A 163 -15.23 -2.61 -6.85
C ALA A 163 -15.09 -1.16 -6.36
N ALA A 164 -13.87 -0.72 -6.03
CA ALA A 164 -13.63 0.64 -5.57
C ALA A 164 -12.17 1.06 -5.84
N VAL A 165 -11.97 2.35 -6.06
CA VAL A 165 -10.67 3.03 -6.02
C VAL A 165 -10.82 4.21 -5.07
N PHE A 166 -9.92 4.33 -4.10
CA PHE A 166 -10.03 5.34 -3.05
C PHE A 166 -8.68 5.75 -2.49
N ARG A 167 -8.64 6.96 -1.93
CA ARG A 167 -7.48 7.49 -1.20
C ARG A 167 -7.77 7.37 0.30
N ALA A 168 -6.94 6.63 1.02
CA ALA A 168 -7.10 6.41 2.45
C ALA A 168 -6.24 7.41 3.23
N PRO A 169 -6.81 8.21 4.16
CA PRO A 169 -6.00 9.07 5.02
C PRO A 169 -5.03 8.22 5.86
N VAL A 170 -3.74 8.54 5.83
CA VAL A 170 -2.71 7.82 6.60
C VAL A 170 -2.96 7.98 8.10
N ALA A 171 -3.43 9.13 8.55
CA ALA A 171 -3.83 9.31 9.94
C ALA A 171 -4.94 8.33 10.38
N GLU A 172 -5.91 7.99 9.52
CA GLU A 172 -6.93 6.98 9.87
C GLU A 172 -6.32 5.58 9.96
N LEU A 173 -5.37 5.22 9.09
CA LEU A 173 -4.64 3.95 9.13
C LEU A 173 -3.77 3.83 10.39
N LEU A 174 -3.28 4.95 10.93
CA LEU A 174 -2.46 4.96 12.14
C LEU A 174 -3.31 4.98 13.42
N ASP A 175 -4.63 5.16 13.33
CA ASP A 175 -5.49 5.13 14.51
C ASP A 175 -5.47 3.73 15.16
N PRO A 176 -5.13 3.60 16.45
CA PRO A 176 -5.22 2.34 17.19
C PRO A 176 -6.61 1.67 17.11
N MET A 177 -7.68 2.45 16.90
CA MET A 177 -9.05 1.96 16.72
C MET A 177 -9.33 1.41 15.31
N ASN A 178 -8.48 1.68 14.33
CA ASN A 178 -8.55 1.11 12.99
C ASN A 178 -7.47 0.04 12.75
N ARG A 179 -6.49 -0.10 13.66
CA ARG A 179 -5.49 -1.18 13.61
C ARG A 179 -5.91 -2.44 14.37
N GLY A 180 -5.37 -3.56 13.91
CA GLY A 180 -5.57 -4.88 14.50
C GLY A 180 -4.78 -5.95 13.74
N THR A 181 -5.05 -7.20 14.06
CA THR A 181 -4.38 -8.38 13.50
C THR A 181 -5.40 -9.23 12.75
N THR A 182 -5.06 -9.69 11.55
CA THR A 182 -5.81 -10.77 10.89
C THR A 182 -5.18 -12.11 11.18
N VAL A 183 -6.01 -13.14 11.30
CA VAL A 183 -5.56 -14.50 11.59
C VAL A 183 -6.07 -15.47 10.54
N LEU A 184 -5.17 -15.97 9.70
CA LEU A 184 -5.44 -16.99 8.70
C LEU A 184 -5.01 -18.36 9.21
N ARG A 185 -5.96 -19.28 9.37
CA ARG A 185 -5.70 -20.66 9.79
C ARG A 185 -5.88 -21.60 8.60
N ARG A 186 -4.80 -22.26 8.17
CA ARG A 186 -4.82 -23.17 7.02
C ARG A 186 -3.84 -24.31 7.23
N ASP A 187 -4.26 -25.54 6.92
CA ASP A 187 -3.42 -26.76 6.97
C ASP A 187 -2.73 -26.98 8.35
N GLY A 188 -3.38 -26.54 9.44
CA GLY A 188 -2.85 -26.64 10.80
C GLY A 188 -1.85 -25.54 11.20
N GLU A 189 -1.56 -24.61 10.28
CA GLU A 189 -0.74 -23.43 10.54
C GLU A 189 -1.61 -22.20 10.79
N GLU A 190 -1.15 -21.33 11.69
CA GLU A 190 -1.75 -20.03 11.97
C GLU A 190 -0.80 -18.93 11.49
N TRP A 191 -1.30 -18.08 10.60
CA TRP A 191 -0.59 -16.93 10.07
C TRP A 191 -1.26 -15.67 10.59
N ARG A 192 -0.49 -14.85 11.30
CA ARG A 192 -0.94 -13.58 11.87
C ARG A 192 -0.27 -12.44 11.10
N GLY A 193 -1.01 -11.38 10.81
CA GLY A 193 -0.47 -10.21 10.12
C GLY A 193 -1.24 -8.94 10.44
N PRO A 194 -0.62 -7.77 10.22
CA PRO A 194 -1.25 -6.48 10.48
C PRO A 194 -2.50 -6.32 9.61
N ALA A 195 -3.44 -5.53 10.12
CA ALA A 195 -4.62 -5.16 9.40
C ALA A 195 -5.11 -3.76 9.78
N PHE A 196 -5.71 -3.11 8.80
CA PHE A 196 -6.20 -1.75 8.90
C PHE A 196 -7.64 -1.69 8.42
N LEU A 197 -8.49 -1.01 9.17
CA LEU A 197 -9.87 -0.76 8.80
C LEU A 197 -9.97 0.64 8.19
N VAL A 198 -10.39 0.72 6.94
CA VAL A 198 -10.58 1.98 6.23
C VAL A 198 -12.05 2.17 5.93
N ARG A 199 -12.57 3.37 6.19
CA ARG A 199 -13.94 3.73 5.84
C ARG A 199 -13.93 4.84 4.80
N ASN A 200 -14.76 4.69 3.78
CA ASN A 200 -14.96 5.69 2.74
C ASN A 200 -16.44 5.70 2.31
N GLU A 201 -16.74 6.44 1.25
CA GLU A 201 -18.10 6.56 0.72
C GLU A 201 -18.70 5.24 0.20
N SER A 202 -17.86 4.27 -0.20
CA SER A 202 -18.31 2.94 -0.65
C SER A 202 -18.45 1.92 0.47
N GLY A 203 -18.02 2.26 1.69
CA GLY A 203 -18.21 1.44 2.89
C GLY A 203 -16.94 1.23 3.69
N GLU A 204 -16.92 0.13 4.43
CA GLU A 204 -15.79 -0.29 5.24
C GLU A 204 -14.97 -1.35 4.50
N HIS A 205 -13.65 -1.15 4.46
CA HIS A 205 -12.69 -1.99 3.75
C HIS A 205 -11.62 -2.44 4.73
N LEU A 206 -11.41 -3.76 4.82
CA LEU A 206 -10.30 -4.32 5.58
C LEU A 206 -9.07 -4.42 4.68
N VAL A 207 -8.00 -3.71 5.03
CA VAL A 207 -6.67 -3.86 4.42
C VAL A 207 -5.91 -4.91 5.23
N TRP A 208 -5.51 -6.00 4.57
CA TRP A 208 -4.84 -7.12 5.22
C TRP A 208 -3.89 -7.83 4.25
N GLY A 209 -3.13 -8.81 4.77
CA GLY A 209 -2.18 -9.57 3.98
C GLY A 209 -1.04 -8.70 3.46
N PHE A 210 -0.59 -8.94 2.23
CA PHE A 210 0.59 -8.28 1.66
C PHE A 210 0.52 -6.75 1.68
N THR A 211 -0.63 -6.17 1.32
CA THR A 211 -0.85 -4.72 1.33
C THR A 211 -0.63 -4.15 2.73
N ALA A 212 -1.22 -4.77 3.75
CA ALA A 212 -1.07 -4.34 5.13
C ALA A 212 0.36 -4.53 5.64
N MET A 213 1.03 -5.63 5.26
CA MET A 213 2.43 -5.86 5.63
C MET A 213 3.37 -4.78 5.08
N LEU A 214 3.14 -4.31 3.84
CA LEU A 214 3.91 -3.20 3.27
C LEU A 214 3.63 -1.88 3.99
N LEU A 215 2.35 -1.54 4.20
CA LEU A 215 1.97 -0.32 4.92
C LEU A 215 2.56 -0.30 6.33
N ASP A 216 2.38 -1.38 7.08
CA ASP A 216 2.87 -1.52 8.45
C ASP A 216 4.38 -1.36 8.55
N GLY A 217 5.15 -2.08 7.71
CA GLY A 217 6.61 -1.97 7.72
C GLY A 217 7.11 -0.59 7.28
N ILE A 218 6.46 0.06 6.31
CA ILE A 218 6.80 1.45 5.94
C ILE A 218 6.51 2.40 7.12
N PHE A 219 5.33 2.29 7.74
CA PHE A 219 4.97 3.16 8.85
C PHE A 219 5.88 2.96 10.07
N ASP A 220 6.23 1.72 10.41
CA ASP A 220 7.20 1.42 11.45
C ASP A 220 8.57 2.01 11.13
N ARG A 221 9.06 1.81 9.89
CA ARG A 221 10.38 2.27 9.47
C ARG A 221 10.52 3.79 9.45
N LEU A 222 9.43 4.50 9.19
CA LEU A 222 9.36 5.96 9.22
C LEU A 222 9.07 6.51 10.63
N GLY A 223 8.81 5.65 11.61
CA GLY A 223 8.42 6.05 12.96
C GLY A 223 7.04 6.71 13.02
N TRP A 224 6.14 6.33 12.11
CA TRP A 224 4.78 6.85 12.03
C TRP A 224 3.80 6.05 12.88
N THR A 225 4.09 4.76 13.11
CA THR A 225 3.21 3.86 13.86
C THR A 225 2.92 4.37 15.26
N GLU A 226 1.63 4.43 15.57
CA GLU A 226 1.13 4.73 16.91
C GLU A 226 0.94 3.43 17.69
N PRO A 227 1.09 3.42 19.03
CA PRO A 227 0.84 2.22 19.83
C PRO A 227 -0.58 1.69 19.64
N TRP A 228 -0.71 0.41 19.26
CA TRP A 228 -1.99 -0.24 19.00
C TRP A 228 -2.06 -1.63 19.66
N ASP A 229 -3.26 -2.17 19.81
CA ASP A 229 -3.48 -3.47 20.44
C ASP A 229 -3.31 -4.61 19.43
N GLU A 230 -2.14 -5.26 19.43
CA GLU A 230 -1.83 -6.41 18.58
C GLU A 230 -2.71 -7.64 18.83
N THR A 231 -3.37 -7.72 19.99
CA THR A 231 -4.26 -8.82 20.36
C THR A 231 -5.66 -8.67 19.80
N ARG A 232 -6.01 -7.48 19.30
CA ARG A 232 -7.28 -7.24 18.63
C ARG A 232 -7.29 -7.93 17.27
N GLU A 233 -8.19 -8.89 17.12
CA GLU A 233 -8.34 -9.64 15.87
C GLU A 233 -9.46 -9.08 15.00
N PHE A 234 -9.21 -8.96 13.69
CA PHE A 234 -10.23 -8.75 12.67
C PHE A 234 -10.52 -10.06 11.95
N GLU A 235 -11.81 -10.35 11.78
CA GLU A 235 -12.25 -11.46 10.96
C GLU A 235 -11.97 -11.15 9.48
N LEU A 236 -11.43 -12.13 8.77
CA LEU A 236 -11.24 -12.01 7.33
C LEU A 236 -12.62 -12.07 6.64
N PRO A 237 -12.86 -11.24 5.62
CA PRO A 237 -14.07 -11.35 4.81
C PRO A 237 -14.21 -12.78 4.25
N ASP A 238 -15.44 -13.30 4.22
CA ASP A 238 -15.72 -14.60 3.61
C ASP A 238 -15.22 -14.60 2.15
N ALA A 239 -14.34 -15.55 1.83
CA ALA A 239 -13.72 -15.72 0.51
C ALA A 239 -14.58 -16.52 -0.47
#